data_AF-A0A3D1Q7V3-F1
#
_entry.id   AF-A0A3D1Q7V3-F1
#
_cell.length_a   1.000
_cell.length_b   1.000
_cell.length_c   1.000
_cell.angle_alpha   90.00
_cell.angle_beta   90.00
_cell.angle_gamma   90.00
#
_symmetry.space_group_name_H-M   'P 1'
#
loop_
_entity.id
_entity.type
_entity.pdbx_description
1 polymer ?
#
loop_
_entity_poly.entity_id
_entity_poly.type
_entity_poly.pdbx_seq_one_letter_code
_entity_poly.pdbx_strand_id
1 'polypeptide(L)'
;FNDVAAGAWYNKAVSFIAAREITSGTGNGNYSPDAKLTRGEFIVLMMRSYGMAPDKNATDNFADAGNTYYSGYLAAAKRLGITTGVGNNMYAPGKEITRQE
;
A
#
# COMPACT_ATOMS: atom_id res chain seq x y z
N PHE A 1 9.59 -9.58 12.21
CA PHE A 1 10.56 -9.00 11.26
C PHE A 1 11.89 -8.82 11.98
N ASN A 2 13.01 -9.03 11.29
CA ASN A 2 14.36 -8.99 11.88
C ASN A 2 14.75 -7.58 12.37
N ASP A 3 14.16 -6.54 11.77
CA ASP A 3 14.41 -5.12 12.03
C ASP A 3 13.33 -4.45 12.91
N VAL A 4 12.52 -5.25 13.60
CA VAL A 4 11.48 -4.75 14.52
C VAL A 4 11.77 -5.28 15.92
N ALA A 5 12.56 -4.53 16.68
CA ALA A 5 12.93 -4.89 18.06
C ALA A 5 11.69 -4.99 18.96
N ALA A 6 11.71 -5.91 19.94
CA ALA A 6 10.59 -6.15 20.86
C ALA A 6 10.19 -4.90 21.67
N GLY A 7 11.15 -4.03 21.99
CA GLY A 7 10.93 -2.77 22.72
C GLY A 7 10.63 -1.55 21.83
N ALA A 8 10.64 -1.70 20.50
CA ALA A 8 10.37 -0.58 19.61
C ALA A 8 8.92 -0.09 19.78
N TRP A 9 8.71 1.23 19.80
CA TRP A 9 7.37 1.81 20.04
C TRP A 9 6.33 1.35 19.00
N TYR A 10 6.76 1.05 17.77
CA TYR A 10 5.93 0.55 16.68
C TYR A 10 5.78 -0.98 16.67
N ASN A 11 6.44 -1.74 17.54
CA ASN A 11 6.46 -3.20 17.50
C ASN A 11 5.04 -3.80 17.52
N LYS A 12 4.19 -3.34 18.46
CA LYS A 12 2.82 -3.83 18.60
C LYS A 12 1.98 -3.53 17.35
N ALA A 13 2.11 -2.33 16.80
CA ALA A 13 1.39 -1.92 15.60
C ALA A 13 1.79 -2.76 14.39
N VAL A 14 3.10 -2.92 14.15
CA VAL A 14 3.63 -3.74 13.04
C VAL A 14 3.21 -5.20 13.19
N SER A 15 3.33 -5.75 14.39
CA SER A 15 2.91 -7.13 14.68
C SER A 15 1.41 -7.34 14.43
N PHE A 16 0.58 -6.36 14.81
CA PHE A 16 -0.87 -6.42 14.60
C PHE A 16 -1.26 -6.45 13.12
N ILE A 17 -0.67 -5.57 12.30
CA ILE A 17 -0.99 -5.51 10.86
C ILE A 17 -0.39 -6.69 10.09
N ALA A 18 0.74 -7.23 10.53
CA ALA A 18 1.35 -8.43 9.94
C ALA A 18 0.52 -9.69 10.24
N ALA A 19 0.04 -9.85 11.48
CA ALA A 19 -0.83 -10.97 11.86
C ALA A 19 -2.18 -10.98 11.14
N ARG A 20 -2.57 -9.86 10.52
CA ARG A 20 -3.79 -9.68 9.72
C ARG A 20 -3.51 -9.67 8.22
N GLU A 21 -2.29 -10.00 7.82
CA GLU A 21 -1.87 -10.05 6.41
C GLU A 21 -1.99 -8.71 5.67
N ILE A 22 -2.09 -7.60 6.42
CA ILE A 22 -2.15 -6.24 5.85
C ILE A 22 -0.79 -5.90 5.23
N THR A 23 0.30 -6.25 5.92
CA THR A 23 1.67 -6.10 5.44
C THR A 23 2.41 -7.44 5.42
N SER A 24 3.26 -7.62 4.42
CA SER A 24 4.25 -8.70 4.33
C SER A 24 5.67 -8.22 4.64
N GLY A 25 5.85 -6.93 4.97
CA GLY A 25 7.15 -6.28 4.99
C GLY A 25 7.76 -6.12 3.59
N THR A 26 9.04 -5.78 3.56
CA THR A 26 9.80 -5.43 2.35
C THR A 26 10.63 -6.60 1.79
N GLY A 27 10.50 -7.78 2.40
CA GLY A 27 11.23 -9.00 2.01
C GLY A 27 12.40 -9.32 2.94
N ASN A 28 13.04 -10.48 2.74
CA ASN A 28 14.18 -10.96 3.53
C ASN A 28 13.94 -10.98 5.06
N GLY A 29 12.68 -11.12 5.47
CA GLY A 29 12.27 -11.09 6.89
C GLY A 29 12.22 -9.69 7.50
N ASN A 30 12.32 -8.61 6.72
CA ASN A 30 12.33 -7.22 7.18
C ASN A 30 10.99 -6.50 6.95
N TYR A 31 10.69 -5.53 7.81
CA TYR A 31 9.57 -4.60 7.66
C TYR A 31 10.01 -3.25 7.08
N SER A 32 11.24 -2.84 7.38
CA SER A 32 11.84 -1.54 7.08
C SER A 32 11.07 -0.38 7.71
N PRO A 33 11.01 -0.28 9.06
CA PRO A 33 10.16 0.69 9.76
C PRO A 33 10.51 2.16 9.49
N ASP A 34 11.77 2.45 9.15
CA ASP A 34 12.24 3.81 8.83
C ASP A 34 12.22 4.12 7.33
N ALA A 35 11.83 3.15 6.49
CA ALA A 35 11.67 3.39 5.07
C ALA A 35 10.46 4.29 4.83
N LYS A 36 10.61 5.20 3.86
CA LYS A 36 9.50 6.03 3.42
C LYS A 36 8.55 5.20 2.58
N LEU A 37 7.26 5.38 2.84
CA LEU A 37 6.20 4.68 2.15
C LEU A 37 5.82 5.43 0.86
N THR A 38 5.67 4.70 -0.24
CA THR A 38 5.14 5.25 -1.49
C THR A 38 3.62 5.19 -1.53
N ARG A 39 2.99 6.01 -2.37
CA ARG A 39 1.53 6.01 -2.58
C ARG A 39 1.03 4.63 -3.06
N GLY A 40 1.80 3.94 -3.90
CA GLY A 40 1.49 2.59 -4.38
C GLY A 40 1.54 1.52 -3.28
N GLU A 41 2.46 1.63 -2.32
CA GLU A 41 2.49 0.72 -1.17
C GLU A 41 1.35 1.04 -0.20
N PHE A 42 1.11 2.32 0.05
CA PHE A 42 0.05 2.77 0.95
C PHE A 42 -1.33 2.29 0.52
N ILE A 43 -1.67 2.38 -0.78
CA ILE A 43 -2.98 1.93 -1.27
C ILE A 43 -3.18 0.42 -1.02
N VAL A 44 -2.12 -0.39 -1.11
CA VAL A 44 -2.20 -1.83 -0.81
C VAL A 44 -2.49 -2.06 0.67
N LEU A 45 -1.75 -1.39 1.56
CA LEU A 45 -1.96 -1.51 3.01
C LEU A 45 -3.38 -1.07 3.40
N MET A 46 -3.85 0.04 2.85
CA MET A 46 -5.19 0.56 3.13
C MET A 46 -6.28 -0.35 2.59
N MET A 47 -6.19 -0.84 1.35
CA MET A 47 -7.21 -1.72 0.80
C MET A 47 -7.28 -3.04 1.59
N ARG A 48 -6.13 -3.61 1.98
CA ARG A 48 -6.09 -4.81 2.84
C ARG A 48 -6.65 -4.56 4.23
N SER A 49 -6.41 -3.40 4.84
CA SER A 49 -6.94 -3.09 6.18
C SER A 49 -8.47 -3.05 6.22
N TYR A 50 -9.10 -2.71 5.09
CA TYR A 50 -10.56 -2.76 4.91
C TYR A 50 -11.06 -4.07 4.28
N GLY A 51 -10.20 -5.08 4.09
CA GLY A 51 -10.59 -6.36 3.47
C GLY A 51 -11.01 -6.24 2.00
N MET A 52 -10.59 -5.18 1.31
CA MET A 52 -10.93 -4.94 -0.09
C MET A 52 -10.00 -5.72 -1.02
N ALA A 53 -10.60 -6.50 -1.91
CA ALA A 53 -9.87 -7.30 -2.87
C ALA A 53 -9.37 -6.47 -4.06
N PRO A 54 -8.23 -6.83 -4.67
CA PRO A 54 -7.79 -6.21 -5.92
C PRO A 54 -8.69 -6.65 -7.08
N ASP A 55 -8.84 -5.77 -8.07
CA ASP A 55 -9.47 -6.14 -9.34
C ASP A 55 -8.50 -7.06 -10.11
N LYS A 56 -8.99 -8.27 -10.45
CA LYS A 56 -8.19 -9.27 -11.20
C LYS A 56 -7.89 -8.84 -12.63
N ASN A 57 -8.79 -8.06 -13.22
CA ASN A 57 -8.67 -7.52 -14.58
C ASN A 57 -8.69 -5.99 -14.50
N ALA A 58 -7.56 -5.40 -14.12
CA ALA A 58 -7.40 -3.97 -13.87
C ALA A 58 -7.36 -3.13 -15.17
N THR A 59 -8.36 -3.26 -16.06
CA THR A 59 -8.40 -2.59 -17.37
C THR A 59 -8.77 -1.12 -17.30
N ASP A 60 -9.51 -0.69 -16.26
CA ASP A 60 -9.76 0.72 -15.96
C ASP A 60 -8.88 1.19 -14.80
N ASN A 61 -7.77 1.82 -15.14
CA ASN A 61 -6.79 2.29 -14.18
C ASN A 61 -6.25 3.69 -14.53
N PHE A 62 -5.36 4.22 -13.69
CA PHE A 62 -4.59 5.42 -14.03
C PHE A 62 -3.54 5.09 -15.08
N ALA A 63 -3.18 6.07 -15.91
CA ALA A 63 -2.23 5.90 -17.01
C ALA A 63 -0.83 5.47 -16.53
N ASP A 64 -0.46 5.81 -15.30
CA ASP A 64 0.81 5.48 -14.65
C ASP A 64 0.70 4.32 -13.63
N ALA A 65 -0.40 3.56 -13.65
CA ALA A 65 -0.59 2.45 -12.71
C ALA A 65 0.35 1.27 -12.94
N GLY A 66 0.99 1.18 -14.11
CA GLY A 66 1.86 0.06 -14.48
C GLY A 66 1.18 -1.30 -14.40
N ASN A 67 1.98 -2.37 -14.32
CA ASN A 67 1.50 -3.73 -14.11
C ASN A 67 2.34 -4.42 -13.02
N THR A 68 1.95 -4.19 -11.76
CA THR A 68 2.70 -4.67 -10.59
C THR A 68 1.74 -4.96 -9.43
N TYR A 69 2.27 -5.37 -8.28
CA TYR A 69 1.51 -5.89 -7.14
C TYR A 69 0.39 -4.96 -6.63
N TYR A 70 0.53 -3.63 -6.80
CA TYR A 70 -0.50 -2.67 -6.40
C TYR A 70 -1.54 -2.39 -7.49
N SER A 71 -1.30 -2.73 -8.77
CA SER A 71 -2.13 -2.24 -9.89
C SER A 71 -3.59 -2.68 -9.79
N GLY A 72 -3.83 -3.92 -9.33
CA GLY A 72 -5.20 -4.42 -9.10
C GLY A 72 -5.91 -3.72 -7.93
N TYR A 73 -5.17 -3.40 -6.86
CA TYR A 73 -5.72 -2.63 -5.74
C TYR A 73 -6.02 -1.18 -6.14
N LEU A 74 -5.15 -0.58 -6.96
CA LEU A 74 -5.33 0.77 -7.44
C LEU A 74 -6.54 0.89 -8.37
N ALA A 75 -6.76 -0.07 -9.27
CA ALA A 75 -7.97 -0.12 -10.10
C ALA A 75 -9.24 -0.23 -9.25
N ALA A 76 -9.26 -1.14 -8.27
CA ALA A 76 -10.39 -1.26 -7.34
C ALA A 76 -10.62 0.04 -6.57
N ALA A 77 -9.56 0.68 -6.07
CA ALA A 77 -9.65 1.94 -5.33
C ALA A 77 -10.18 3.10 -6.20
N LYS A 78 -9.77 3.18 -7.47
CA LYS A 78 -10.30 4.14 -8.45
C LYS A 78 -11.80 3.90 -8.68
N ARG A 79 -12.19 2.65 -8.96
CA ARG A 79 -13.58 2.25 -9.22
C ARG A 79 -14.51 2.50 -8.05
N LEU A 80 -14.02 2.31 -6.82
CA LEU A 80 -14.76 2.56 -5.58
C LEU A 80 -14.77 4.04 -5.17
N GLY A 81 -14.10 4.93 -5.90
CA GLY A 81 -14.04 6.36 -5.58
C GLY A 81 -13.17 6.70 -4.36
N ILE A 82 -12.30 5.78 -3.92
CA ILE A 82 -11.41 5.97 -2.77
C ILE A 82 -10.27 6.93 -3.11
N THR A 83 -9.86 6.96 -4.39
CA THR A 83 -8.85 7.89 -4.89
C THR A 83 -9.26 8.46 -6.24
N THR A 84 -9.05 9.76 -6.41
CA THR A 84 -9.20 10.46 -7.70
C THR A 84 -7.86 10.72 -8.38
N GLY A 85 -6.76 10.23 -7.79
CA GLY A 85 -5.41 10.47 -8.29
C GLY A 85 -4.94 11.91 -8.09
N VAL A 86 -3.95 12.32 -8.88
CA VAL A 86 -3.31 13.64 -8.83
C VAL A 86 -3.72 14.54 -10.02
N GLY A 87 -4.75 14.15 -10.77
CA GLY A 87 -5.20 14.80 -12.00
C GLY A 87 -4.62 14.16 -13.27
N ASN A 88 -5.15 14.55 -14.44
CA ASN A 88 -4.71 14.07 -15.76
C ASN A 88 -4.66 12.55 -15.92
N ASN A 89 -5.57 11.82 -15.24
CA ASN A 89 -5.58 10.36 -15.18
C ASN A 89 -4.27 9.74 -14.62
N MET A 90 -3.61 10.42 -13.68
CA MET A 90 -2.38 9.98 -13.01
C MET A 90 -2.62 9.71 -11.53
N TYR A 91 -1.84 8.80 -10.93
CA TYR A 91 -1.86 8.50 -9.50
C TYR A 91 -0.55 8.81 -8.77
N ALA A 92 0.57 8.81 -9.49
CA ALA A 92 1.94 8.91 -8.98
C ALA A 92 2.29 7.82 -7.94
N PRO A 93 2.20 6.52 -8.28
CA PRO A 93 2.38 5.43 -7.31
C PRO A 93 3.78 5.39 -6.68
N GLY A 94 4.82 5.83 -7.39
CA GLY A 94 6.19 5.87 -6.87
C GLY A 94 6.53 7.10 -6.01
N LYS A 95 5.60 8.06 -5.87
CA LYS A 95 5.83 9.24 -5.01
C LYS A 95 5.66 8.83 -3.55
N GLU A 96 6.56 9.31 -2.69
CA GLU A 96 6.44 9.19 -1.23
C GLU A 96 5.11 9.81 -0.76
N ILE A 97 4.39 9.10 0.09
CA ILE A 97 3.15 9.62 0.68
C ILE A 97 3.46 10.57 1.83
N THR A 98 2.77 11.70 1.88
CA THR A 98 2.88 12.64 3.00
C THR A 98 1.90 12.26 4.11
N ARG A 99 2.08 12.82 5.30
CA ARG A 99 1.14 12.61 6.43
C ARG A 99 -0.26 13.18 6.17
N GLN A 100 -0.42 14.10 5.23
CA GLN A 100 -1.69 14.76 4.93
C GLN A 100 -2.54 13.95 3.93
N GLU A 101 -1.87 13.25 3.01
CA GLU A 101 -2.50 12.37 2.00
C GLU A 101 -3.03 11.07 2.64
#